data_AF-A0A077ZSK3-F1
#
_entry.id   AF-A0A077ZSK3-F1
#
_cell.length_a   1.000
_cell.length_b   1.000
_cell.length_c   1.000
_cell.angle_alpha   90.00
_cell.angle_beta   90.00
_cell.angle_gamma   90.00
#
_symmetry.space_group_name_H-M   'P 1'
#
loop_
_entity.id
_entity.type
_entity.pdbx_description
1 polymer ?
#
loop_
_entity_poly.entity_id
_entity_poly.type
_entity_poly.pdbx_seq_one_letter_code
_entity_poly.pdbx_strand_id
1 'polypeptide(L)'
;MKNIIKNKTNLQFLNTPLESLERSSTPSLAKRNQEVLKLYREVLKMTQRFTWANEDGTQWKIILQKTARQEFEQLRNETDSVKVGKFMITWREANMRIHEKINETQMKIAKHVDDTRTDKSLINKNNYQDKV
;
A
#
# COMPACT_ATOMS: atom_id res chain seq x y z
N MET A 1 29.24 -30.53 -4.69
CA MET A 1 27.92 -29.91 -4.93
C MET A 1 28.16 -28.55 -5.61
N LYS A 2 27.78 -28.39 -6.88
CA LYS A 2 28.02 -27.18 -7.68
C LYS A 2 26.83 -26.21 -7.56
N ASN A 3 27.15 -24.94 -7.39
CA ASN A 3 26.28 -23.81 -7.10
C ASN A 3 25.18 -23.56 -8.14
N ILE A 4 23.97 -23.26 -7.66
CA ILE A 4 22.86 -22.77 -8.47
C ILE A 4 22.51 -21.36 -7.98
N ILE A 5 23.28 -20.37 -8.45
CA ILE A 5 22.87 -18.96 -8.42
C ILE A 5 22.54 -18.61 -9.88
N LYS A 6 21.25 -18.69 -10.23
CA LYS A 6 20.76 -18.57 -11.62
C LYS A 6 20.71 -17.14 -12.18
N ASN A 7 21.22 -16.13 -11.45
CA ASN A 7 21.21 -14.73 -11.89
C ASN A 7 22.60 -14.10 -11.85
N LYS A 8 23.50 -14.59 -12.71
CA LYS A 8 24.88 -14.10 -12.83
C LYS A 8 24.98 -12.68 -13.44
N THR A 9 23.94 -12.24 -14.14
CA THR A 9 23.89 -10.93 -14.83
C THR A 9 23.76 -9.75 -13.87
N ASN A 10 23.10 -9.93 -12.72
CA ASN A 10 22.97 -8.89 -11.69
C ASN A 10 24.23 -8.72 -10.81
N LEU A 11 25.29 -9.50 -11.03
CA LEU A 11 26.51 -9.51 -10.22
C LEU A 11 27.74 -9.01 -10.97
N GLN A 12 27.57 -8.40 -12.15
CA GLN A 12 28.68 -7.82 -12.93
C GLN A 12 29.47 -6.75 -12.14
N PHE A 13 28.82 -6.11 -11.15
CA PHE A 13 29.44 -5.13 -10.25
C PHE A 13 30.48 -5.71 -9.28
N LEU A 14 30.53 -7.03 -9.07
CA LEU A 14 31.53 -7.66 -8.19
C LEU A 14 32.91 -7.76 -8.86
N ASN A 15 32.98 -7.60 -10.18
CA ASN A 15 34.23 -7.67 -10.96
C ASN A 15 34.85 -6.28 -11.19
N THR A 16 34.15 -5.21 -10.81
CA THR A 16 34.62 -3.83 -10.94
C THR A 16 35.22 -3.36 -9.61
N PRO A 17 36.44 -2.77 -9.59
CA PRO A 17 37.05 -2.27 -8.37
C PRO A 17 36.16 -1.21 -7.70
N LEU A 18 36.12 -1.17 -6.37
CA LEU A 18 35.25 -0.32 -5.57
C LEU A 18 35.34 1.17 -5.98
N GLU A 19 36.53 1.64 -6.35
CA GLU A 19 36.82 2.98 -6.86
C GLU A 19 36.05 3.35 -8.15
N SER A 20 35.69 2.37 -8.97
CA SER A 20 35.00 2.56 -10.25
C SER A 20 33.47 2.51 -10.15
N LEU A 21 32.94 2.08 -8.99
CA LEU A 21 31.52 2.21 -8.71
C LEU A 21 31.24 3.68 -8.39
N GLU A 22 30.70 4.42 -9.36
CA GLU A 22 30.07 5.70 -9.05
C GLU A 22 29.08 5.48 -7.90
N ARG A 23 29.29 6.18 -6.77
CA ARG A 23 28.22 6.35 -5.78
C ARG A 23 27.00 6.76 -6.57
N SER A 24 25.88 6.06 -6.42
CA SER A 24 24.61 6.33 -7.09
C SER A 24 23.98 7.70 -6.73
N SER A 25 24.80 8.69 -6.37
CA SER A 25 24.45 10.07 -6.06
C SER A 25 24.07 10.87 -7.29
N THR A 26 24.13 10.31 -8.51
CA THR A 26 23.38 10.88 -9.62
C THR A 26 21.89 10.69 -9.27
N PRO A 27 21.13 11.78 -9.03
CA PRO A 27 19.70 11.65 -8.92
C PRO A 27 19.20 11.38 -10.33
N SER A 28 19.11 10.09 -10.69
CA SER A 28 18.43 9.72 -11.92
C SER A 28 17.05 10.38 -11.88
N LEU A 29 16.52 10.83 -13.02
CA LEU A 29 15.16 11.40 -13.08
C LEU A 29 14.13 10.47 -12.42
N ALA A 30 14.42 9.16 -12.38
CA ALA A 30 13.63 8.16 -11.67
C ALA A 30 13.55 8.35 -10.15
N LYS A 31 14.49 9.06 -9.50
CA LYS A 31 14.45 9.40 -8.05
C LYS A 31 13.51 10.58 -7.74
N ARG A 32 13.33 11.55 -8.65
CA ARG A 32 12.51 12.76 -8.40
C ARG A 32 11.04 12.45 -8.11
N ASN A 33 10.49 11.42 -8.76
CA ASN A 33 9.06 11.09 -8.68
C ASN A 33 8.76 9.81 -7.87
N GLN A 34 9.73 9.27 -7.12
CA GLN A 34 9.52 8.00 -6.40
C GLN A 34 8.45 8.11 -5.33
N GLU A 35 8.41 9.22 -4.60
CA GLU A 35 7.42 9.42 -3.54
C GLU A 35 6.00 9.54 -4.09
N VAL A 36 5.83 10.22 -5.23
CA VAL A 36 4.53 10.32 -5.91
C VAL A 36 4.09 8.93 -6.40
N LEU A 37 4.99 8.16 -7.02
CA LEU A 37 4.70 6.79 -7.46
C LEU A 37 4.39 5.84 -6.30
N LYS A 38 5.08 6.02 -5.17
CA LYS A 38 4.82 5.24 -3.94
C LYS A 38 3.42 5.56 -3.41
N LEU A 39 3.08 6.85 -3.32
CA LEU A 39 1.74 7.30 -2.93
C LEU A 39 0.66 6.75 -3.87
N TYR A 40 0.88 6.80 -5.19
CA TYR A 40 -0.05 6.23 -6.16
C TYR A 40 -0.28 4.73 -5.92
N ARG A 41 0.79 3.96 -5.68
CA ARG A 41 0.67 2.52 -5.37
C ARG A 41 -0.05 2.28 -4.04
N GLU A 42 0.15 3.12 -3.04
CA GLU A 42 -0.57 3.07 -1.76
C GLU A 42 -2.07 3.29 -1.96
N VAL A 43 -2.46 4.30 -2.75
CA VAL A 43 -3.85 4.56 -3.12
C VAL A 43 -4.45 3.37 -3.88
N LEU A 44 -3.73 2.79 -4.85
CA LEU A 44 -4.23 1.61 -5.57
C LEU A 44 -4.45 0.42 -4.63
N LYS A 45 -3.55 0.17 -3.68
CA LYS A 45 -3.73 -0.88 -2.66
C LYS A 45 -4.94 -0.59 -1.77
N MET A 46 -5.16 0.67 -1.39
CA MET A 46 -6.34 1.08 -0.64
C MET A 46 -7.63 0.73 -1.38
N THR A 47 -7.72 1.06 -2.67
CA THR A 47 -8.94 0.79 -3.46
C THR A 47 -9.32 -0.69 -3.52
N GLN A 48 -8.37 -1.62 -3.33
CA GLN A 48 -8.66 -3.05 -3.29
C GLN A 48 -9.52 -3.47 -2.10
N ARG A 49 -9.58 -2.66 -1.03
CA ARG A 49 -10.43 -2.92 0.14
C ARG A 49 -11.92 -2.69 -0.15
N PHE A 50 -12.24 -1.98 -1.23
CA PHE A 50 -13.62 -1.69 -1.64
C PHE A 50 -14.15 -2.82 -2.51
N THR A 51 -14.76 -3.83 -1.88
CA THR A 51 -15.29 -5.02 -2.56
C THR A 51 -16.74 -4.87 -3.03
N TRP A 52 -17.46 -3.84 -2.59
CA TRP A 52 -18.88 -3.63 -2.90
C TRP A 52 -19.10 -2.71 -4.11
N ALA A 53 -20.29 -2.82 -4.70
CA ALA A 53 -20.73 -2.01 -5.83
C ALA A 53 -21.47 -0.74 -5.37
N ASN A 54 -21.48 0.26 -6.24
CA ASN A 54 -22.32 1.44 -6.14
C ASN A 54 -23.78 1.10 -6.50
N GLU A 55 -24.69 2.05 -6.30
CA GLU A 55 -26.10 1.98 -6.67
C GLU A 55 -26.31 1.60 -8.15
N ASP A 56 -25.44 2.08 -9.03
CA ASP A 56 -25.43 1.75 -10.46
C ASP A 56 -24.89 0.34 -10.79
N GLY A 57 -24.53 -0.45 -9.78
CA GLY A 57 -23.92 -1.78 -9.93
C GLY A 57 -22.43 -1.77 -10.30
N THR A 58 -21.81 -0.61 -10.44
CA THR A 58 -20.38 -0.48 -10.73
C THR A 58 -19.52 -0.61 -9.48
N GLN A 59 -18.43 -1.36 -9.54
CA GLN A 59 -17.54 -1.54 -8.38
C GLN A 59 -16.82 -0.23 -8.01
N TRP A 60 -16.89 0.15 -6.73
CA TRP A 60 -16.21 1.36 -6.22
C TRP A 60 -14.72 1.37 -6.51
N LYS A 61 -14.07 0.20 -6.43
CA LYS A 61 -12.66 0.02 -6.80
C LYS A 61 -12.34 0.59 -8.18
N ILE A 62 -13.14 0.29 -9.20
CA ILE A 62 -12.87 0.70 -10.59
C ILE A 62 -12.99 2.21 -10.72
N ILE A 63 -14.05 2.79 -10.13
CA ILE A 63 -14.28 4.24 -10.14
C ILE A 63 -13.11 4.96 -9.47
N LEU A 64 -12.73 4.55 -8.26
CA LEU A 64 -11.65 5.16 -7.49
C LEU A 64 -10.29 5.04 -8.18
N GLN A 65 -10.02 3.92 -8.85
CA GLN A 65 -8.78 3.75 -9.61
C GLN A 65 -8.73 4.66 -10.84
N LYS A 66 -9.86 4.81 -11.53
CA LYS A 66 -9.97 5.70 -12.70
C LYS A 66 -9.80 7.16 -12.29
N THR A 67 -10.47 7.61 -11.24
CA THR A 67 -10.37 8.98 -10.74
C THR A 67 -8.95 9.27 -10.21
N ALA A 68 -8.39 8.38 -9.39
CA ALA A 68 -7.02 8.53 -8.91
C ALA A 68 -6.02 8.60 -10.08
N ARG A 69 -6.18 7.75 -11.11
CA ARG A 69 -5.31 7.82 -12.29
C ARG A 69 -5.42 9.18 -13.00
N GLN A 70 -6.64 9.68 -13.19
CA GLN A 70 -6.88 10.96 -13.85
C GLN A 70 -6.20 12.11 -13.10
N GLU A 71 -6.35 12.18 -11.78
CA GLU A 71 -5.75 13.20 -10.93
C GLU A 71 -4.20 13.15 -10.95
N PHE A 72 -3.62 11.96 -10.88
CA PHE A 72 -2.16 11.80 -10.91
C PHE A 72 -1.56 12.09 -12.29
N GLU A 73 -2.25 11.78 -13.39
CA GLU A 73 -1.77 12.13 -14.74
C GLU A 73 -1.84 13.64 -15.00
N GLN A 74 -2.80 14.36 -14.42
CA GLN A 74 -2.85 15.83 -14.52
C GLN A 74 -1.60 16.48 -13.92
N LEU A 75 -1.08 15.94 -12.82
CA LEU A 75 0.14 16.44 -12.17
C LEU A 75 1.45 15.95 -12.77
N ARG A 76 1.40 15.03 -13.74
CA ARG A 76 2.61 14.45 -14.34
C ARG A 76 3.52 15.49 -14.98
N ASN A 77 2.93 16.53 -15.57
CA ASN A 77 3.64 17.59 -16.29
C ASN A 77 3.83 18.86 -15.44
N GLU A 78 3.36 18.87 -14.19
CA GLU A 78 3.49 20.03 -13.31
C GLU A 78 4.94 20.15 -12.82
N THR A 79 5.54 21.32 -13.03
CA THR A 79 6.93 21.61 -12.65
C THR A 79 7.02 22.35 -11.32
N ASP A 80 5.93 22.96 -10.86
CA ASP A 80 5.88 23.67 -9.58
C ASP A 80 5.92 22.70 -8.39
N SER A 81 7.02 22.77 -7.64
CA SER A 81 7.26 21.91 -6.48
C SER A 81 6.26 22.14 -5.35
N VAL A 82 5.73 23.36 -5.19
CA VAL A 82 4.78 23.69 -4.12
C VAL A 82 3.43 23.04 -4.39
N LYS A 83 2.96 23.07 -5.63
CA LYS A 83 1.72 22.38 -6.03
C LYS A 83 1.83 20.88 -5.87
N VAL A 84 2.94 20.29 -6.32
CA VAL A 84 3.19 18.84 -6.18
C VAL A 84 3.25 18.45 -4.70
N GLY A 85 3.94 19.24 -3.87
CA GLY A 85 4.00 19.03 -2.42
C GLY A 85 2.63 19.10 -1.75
N LYS A 86 1.84 20.14 -2.05
CA LYS A 86 0.48 20.29 -1.54
C LYS A 86 -0.41 19.12 -1.94
N PHE A 87 -0.37 18.72 -3.21
CA PHE A 87 -1.11 17.57 -3.71
C PHE A 87 -0.76 16.29 -2.94
N MET A 88 0.53 16.01 -2.76
CA MET A 88 0.98 14.82 -2.03
C MET A 88 0.48 14.81 -0.58
N ILE A 89 0.54 15.95 0.11
CA ILE A 89 0.07 16.07 1.50
C ILE A 89 -1.44 15.80 1.55
N THR A 90 -2.23 16.45 0.71
CA THR A 90 -3.68 16.28 0.65
C THR A 90 -4.07 14.83 0.35
N TRP A 91 -3.41 14.17 -0.60
CA TRP A 91 -3.69 12.76 -0.92
C TRP A 91 -3.26 11.79 0.19
N ARG A 92 -2.12 12.04 0.85
CA ARG A 92 -1.70 11.24 2.00
C ARG A 92 -2.70 11.35 3.14
N GLU A 93 -3.17 12.55 3.45
CA GLU A 93 -4.17 12.79 4.49
C GLU A 93 -5.51 12.12 4.15
N ALA A 94 -5.99 12.28 2.91
CA ALA A 94 -7.21 11.62 2.45
C ALA A 94 -7.10 10.09 2.56
N ASN A 95 -5.98 9.51 2.11
CA ASN A 95 -5.74 8.06 2.19
C ASN A 95 -5.68 7.57 3.66
N MET A 96 -5.06 8.35 4.55
CA MET A 96 -5.01 8.05 5.98
C MET A 96 -6.40 8.02 6.61
N ARG A 97 -7.23 9.03 6.35
CA ARG A 97 -8.62 9.08 6.85
C ARG A 97 -9.46 7.91 6.36
N ILE A 98 -9.30 7.50 5.10
CA ILE A 98 -9.99 6.34 4.56
C ILE A 98 -9.51 5.06 5.27
N HIS A 99 -8.21 4.91 5.53
CA HIS A 99 -7.67 3.76 6.27
C HIS A 99 -8.27 3.67 7.66
N GLU A 100 -8.30 4.79 8.39
CA GLU A 100 -8.89 4.88 9.71
C GLU A 100 -10.36 4.46 9.68
N LYS A 101 -11.15 5.02 8.77
CA LYS A 101 -12.57 4.69 8.66
C LYS A 101 -12.84 3.21 8.34
N ILE A 102 -12.07 2.64 7.42
CA ILE A 102 -12.18 1.22 7.10
C ILE A 102 -11.77 0.37 8.31
N ASN A 103 -10.69 0.71 9.00
CA ASN A 103 -10.26 -0.06 10.17
C ASN A 103 -11.29 0.02 11.31
N GLU A 104 -11.85 1.20 11.58
CA GLU A 104 -12.93 1.37 12.56
C GLU A 104 -14.14 0.49 12.24
N THR A 105 -14.58 0.47 10.98
CA THR A 105 -15.73 -0.33 10.55
C THR A 105 -15.44 -1.83 10.65
N GLN A 106 -14.25 -2.27 10.25
CA GLN A 106 -13.81 -3.66 10.40
C GLN A 106 -13.75 -4.08 11.87
N MET A 107 -13.24 -3.23 12.77
CA MET A 107 -13.24 -3.50 14.21
C MET A 107 -14.66 -3.61 14.78
N LYS A 108 -15.58 -2.75 14.35
CA LYS A 108 -16.99 -2.81 14.76
C LYS A 108 -17.66 -4.11 14.29
N ILE A 109 -17.40 -4.53 13.04
CA ILE A 109 -17.90 -5.79 12.50
C ILE A 109 -17.34 -6.96 13.31
N ALA A 110 -16.03 -7.00 13.55
CA ALA A 110 -15.39 -8.06 14.32
C ALA A 110 -15.96 -8.16 15.74
N LYS A 111 -16.15 -7.02 16.42
CA LYS A 111 -16.76 -6.97 17.75
C LYS A 111 -18.21 -7.49 17.71
N HIS A 112 -19.01 -7.04 16.75
CA HIS A 112 -20.39 -7.49 16.60
C HIS A 112 -20.47 -9.01 16.35
N VAL A 113 -19.59 -9.55 15.52
CA VAL A 113 -19.48 -10.99 15.28
C VAL A 113 -19.12 -11.73 16.57
N ASP A 114 -18.16 -11.26 17.37
CA ASP A 114 -17.82 -11.90 18.63
C ASP A 114 -18.94 -11.82 19.69
N ASP A 115 -19.70 -10.72 19.71
CA ASP A 115 -20.84 -10.54 20.62
C ASP A 115 -22.04 -11.43 20.23
N THR A 116 -22.27 -11.66 18.93
CA THR A 116 -23.37 -12.50 18.41
C THR A 116 -23.03 -13.98 18.35
N ARG A 117 -21.78 -14.35 18.64
CA ARG A 117 -21.28 -15.72 18.53
C ARG A 117 -21.83 -16.63 19.64
N THR A 118 -22.46 -17.73 19.24
CA THR A 118 -23.13 -18.67 20.16
C THR A 118 -22.17 -19.64 20.88
N ASP A 119 -21.02 -19.96 20.26
CA ASP A 119 -19.97 -20.82 20.84
C ASP A 119 -19.11 -20.14 21.91
N LYS A 120 -19.30 -18.83 22.17
CA LYS A 120 -18.55 -18.09 23.20
C LYS A 120 -18.64 -18.76 24.58
N SER A 121 -19.78 -19.36 24.89
CA SER A 121 -19.99 -20.13 26.13
C SER A 121 -19.19 -21.44 26.20
N LEU A 122 -18.85 -22.04 25.05
CA LEU A 122 -18.08 -23.28 24.95
C LEU A 122 -16.58 -23.01 25.13
N ILE A 123 -16.09 -21.87 24.64
CA ILE A 123 -14.69 -21.44 24.80
C ILE A 123 -14.35 -21.22 26.28
N ASN A 124 -15.22 -20.53 27.03
CA ASN A 124 -15.02 -20.36 28.48
C ASN A 124 -15.03 -21.69 29.25
N LYS A 125 -15.75 -22.70 28.77
CA LYS A 125 -15.79 -24.04 29.38
C LYS A 125 -14.54 -24.88 29.04
N ASN A 126 -13.94 -24.66 27.87
CA ASN A 126 -12.78 -25.40 27.38
C ASN A 126 -11.43 -24.78 27.76
N ASN A 127 -11.41 -23.76 28.62
CA ASN A 127 -10.19 -23.36 29.34
C ASN A 127 -9.84 -24.47 30.35
N TYR A 128 -9.35 -25.59 29.85
CA TYR A 128 -8.60 -26.56 30.63
C TYR A 128 -7.49 -25.78 31.31
N GLN A 129 -7.56 -25.76 32.64
CA GLN A 129 -6.52 -25.22 33.47
C GLN A 129 -5.24 -25.99 33.13
N ASP A 130 -4.32 -25.37 32.38
CA ASP A 130 -2.92 -25.77 32.34
C ASP A 130 -2.36 -25.55 33.74
N LYS A 131 -2.69 -26.47 34.66
CA LYS A 131 -2.04 -26.61 35.95
C LYS A 131 -0.72 -27.32 35.67
N VAL A 132 0.33 -26.52 35.62
CA VAL A 132 1.74 -26.93 35.77
C VAL A 132 1.91 -27.69 37.08
#